data_AF-D4CYV2-F1
#
_entry.id   AF-D4CYV2-F1
#
_cell.length_a   1.000
_cell.length_b   1.000
_cell.length_c   1.000
_cell.angle_alpha   90.00
_cell.angle_beta   90.00
_cell.angle_gamma   90.00
#
_symmetry.space_group_name_H-M   'P 1'
#
loop_
_entity.id
_entity.type
_entity.pdbx_description
1 polymer ?
#
loop_
_entity_poly.entity_id
_entity_poly.type
_entity_poly.pdbx_seq_one_letter_code
_entity_poly.pdbx_strand_id
1 'polypeptide(L)'
;MYLTLKQQVKHLSKKEFKNLKYLCHIAKNLKNQAIYNVRQHYFNNKKYLSYNENYKILKNSENYKKLNSNMAQQILKEVDESFKSFFALLKLAKKGQYNSKIKLPNYLDKDGFTTLIIGFVRLKDDMLIVPYSN
;
A
#
# COMPACT_ATOMS: atom_id res chain seq x y z
N MET A 1 -0.35 -17.95 -15.94
CA MET A 1 -0.21 -18.45 -14.55
C MET A 1 1.16 -18.03 -14.06
N TYR A 2 1.25 -17.14 -13.05
CA TYR A 2 2.55 -16.73 -12.51
C TYR A 2 3.08 -17.81 -11.56
N LEU A 3 4.31 -18.28 -11.77
CA LEU A 3 4.98 -19.17 -10.82
C LEU A 3 5.30 -18.37 -9.56
N THR A 4 4.67 -18.73 -8.45
CA THR A 4 4.88 -18.07 -7.15
C THR A 4 5.62 -19.03 -6.23
N LEU A 5 6.77 -18.59 -5.71
CA LEU A 5 7.51 -19.29 -4.66
C LEU A 5 7.19 -18.64 -3.31
N LYS A 6 6.80 -19.45 -2.32
CA LYS A 6 6.63 -19.00 -0.93
C LYS A 6 7.73 -19.60 -0.09
N GLN A 7 8.59 -18.75 0.48
CA GLN A 7 9.67 -19.16 1.35
C GLN A 7 9.61 -18.41 2.67
N GLN A 8 9.83 -19.12 3.78
CA GLN A 8 10.06 -18.49 5.07
C GLN A 8 11.52 -18.04 5.14
N VAL A 9 11.73 -16.74 5.34
CA VAL A 9 13.09 -16.21 5.54
C VAL A 9 13.61 -16.72 6.87
N LYS A 10 14.75 -17.41 6.84
CA LYS A 10 15.49 -17.88 8.01
C LYS A 10 16.80 -17.08 8.15
N HIS A 11 17.43 -17.13 9.32
CA HIS A 11 18.74 -16.51 9.59
C HIS A 11 18.82 -14.98 9.54
N LEU A 12 17.70 -14.27 9.74
CA LEU A 12 17.76 -12.82 9.98
C LEU A 12 18.43 -12.53 11.33
N SER A 13 19.37 -11.59 11.34
CA SER A 13 19.86 -11.02 12.59
C SER A 13 18.72 -10.29 13.32
N LYS A 14 18.87 -10.13 14.64
CA LYS A 14 17.91 -9.37 15.48
C LYS A 14 17.70 -7.94 14.95
N LYS A 15 18.74 -7.33 14.37
CA LYS A 15 18.69 -5.98 13.81
C LYS A 15 17.86 -5.95 12.52
N GLU A 16 18.11 -6.87 11.59
CA GLU A 16 17.37 -6.94 10.32
C GLU A 16 15.89 -7.23 10.54
N PHE A 17 15.56 -8.16 11.44
CA PHE A 17 14.18 -8.44 11.79
C PHE A 17 13.45 -7.20 12.33
N LYS A 18 14.09 -6.44 13.23
CA LYS A 18 13.54 -5.19 13.77
C LYS A 18 13.33 -4.15 12.68
N ASN A 19 14.29 -4.00 11.77
CA ASN A 19 14.20 -3.06 10.65
C ASN A 19 13.04 -3.41 9.71
N LEU A 20 12.92 -4.69 9.32
CA LEU A 20 11.80 -5.16 8.49
C LEU A 20 10.46 -4.93 9.17
N LYS A 21 10.33 -5.29 10.44
CA LYS A 21 9.11 -5.07 11.22
C LYS A 21 8.74 -3.59 11.28
N TYR A 22 9.73 -2.71 11.48
CA TYR A 22 9.53 -1.27 11.46
C TYR A 22 9.05 -0.77 10.09
N LEU A 23 9.69 -1.20 9.00
CA LEU A 23 9.27 -0.84 7.64
C LEU A 23 7.84 -1.30 7.34
N CYS A 24 7.45 -2.53 7.71
CA CYS A 24 6.08 -3.03 7.53
C CYS A 24 5.06 -2.14 8.27
N HIS A 25 5.43 -1.59 9.43
CA HIS A 25 4.58 -0.68 10.18
C HIS A 25 4.49 0.71 9.52
N ILE A 26 5.62 1.24 9.03
CA ILE A 26 5.64 2.49 8.26
C ILE A 26 4.81 2.37 6.97
N ALA A 27 4.93 1.26 6.26
CA ALA A 27 4.12 0.97 5.09
C ALA A 27 2.63 0.94 5.41
N LYS A 28 2.24 0.37 6.56
CA LYS A 28 0.86 0.42 7.04
C LYS A 28 0.42 1.85 7.29
N ASN A 29 1.26 2.69 7.90
CA ASN A 29 0.94 4.10 8.13
C ASN A 29 0.76 4.87 6.81
N LEU A 30 1.65 4.68 5.83
CA LEU A 30 1.51 5.27 4.51
C LEU A 30 0.22 4.82 3.81
N LYS A 31 -0.13 3.53 3.90
CA LYS A 31 -1.38 2.98 3.36
C LYS A 31 -2.59 3.64 3.99
N ASN A 32 -2.61 3.79 5.32
CA ASN A 32 -3.69 4.49 6.02
C ASN A 32 -3.78 5.98 5.63
N GLN A 33 -2.66 6.68 5.45
CA GLN A 33 -2.65 8.06 4.96
C GLN A 33 -3.23 8.17 3.54
N ALA A 34 -2.86 7.25 2.66
CA ALA A 34 -3.39 7.20 1.30
C ALA A 34 -4.90 6.93 1.28
N ILE A 35 -5.37 5.98 2.08
CA ILE A 35 -6.80 5.69 2.26
C ILE A 35 -7.52 6.91 2.82
N TYR A 36 -6.93 7.58 3.81
CA TYR A 36 -7.51 8.78 4.41
C TYR A 36 -7.75 9.87 3.36
N ASN A 37 -6.74 10.21 2.55
CA ASN A 37 -6.85 11.25 1.54
C ASN A 37 -7.99 10.97 0.54
N VAL A 38 -8.08 9.73 0.04
CA VAL A 38 -9.14 9.35 -0.90
C VAL A 38 -10.51 9.39 -0.25
N ARG A 39 -10.65 8.91 1.00
CA ARG A 39 -11.92 8.95 1.75
C ARG A 39 -12.39 10.38 1.99
N GLN A 40 -11.52 11.25 2.51
CA GLN A 40 -11.87 12.65 2.78
C GLN A 40 -12.29 13.37 1.50
N HIS A 41 -11.52 13.19 0.41
CA HIS A 41 -11.87 13.79 -0.88
C HIS A 41 -13.21 13.27 -1.39
N TYR A 42 -13.47 11.97 -1.28
CA TYR A 42 -14.74 11.37 -1.68
C TYR A 42 -15.91 11.86 -0.82
N PHE A 43 -15.74 11.99 0.49
CA PHE A 43 -16.83 12.45 1.36
C PHE A 43 -17.24 13.89 1.08
N ASN A 44 -16.25 14.78 0.85
CA ASN A 44 -16.48 16.20 0.61
C ASN A 44 -16.96 16.47 -0.82
N ASN A 45 -16.36 15.82 -1.83
CA ASN A 45 -16.57 16.20 -3.23
C ASN A 45 -17.39 15.17 -4.02
N LYS A 46 -17.65 13.98 -3.44
CA LYS A 46 -18.22 12.80 -4.13
C LYS A 46 -17.44 12.37 -5.38
N LYS A 47 -16.16 12.75 -5.46
CA LYS A 47 -15.24 12.47 -6.56
C LYS A 47 -14.12 11.52 -6.14
N TYR A 48 -13.50 10.89 -7.13
CA TYR A 48 -12.34 10.04 -6.93
C TYR A 48 -11.06 10.87 -6.92
N LEU A 49 -10.23 10.71 -5.88
CA LEU A 49 -8.86 11.22 -5.85
C LEU A 49 -7.94 10.20 -6.52
N SER A 50 -7.36 10.56 -7.67
CA SER A 50 -6.50 9.66 -8.44
C SER A 50 -5.19 9.35 -7.72
N TYR A 51 -4.55 8.22 -8.10
CA TYR A 51 -3.19 7.89 -7.69
C TYR A 51 -2.21 9.08 -7.80
N ASN A 52 -2.20 9.77 -8.95
CA ASN A 52 -1.25 10.85 -9.21
C ASN A 52 -1.44 12.04 -8.26
N GLU A 53 -2.70 12.37 -7.94
CA GLU A 53 -3.03 13.43 -6.98
C GLU A 53 -2.64 13.03 -5.56
N ASN A 54 -2.98 11.80 -5.15
CA ASN A 54 -2.63 11.29 -3.83
C ASN A 54 -1.10 11.19 -3.64
N TYR A 55 -0.39 10.75 -4.68
CA TYR A 55 1.07 10.74 -4.72
C TYR A 55 1.67 12.15 -4.53
N LYS A 56 1.15 13.16 -5.23
CA LYS A 56 1.61 14.55 -5.06
C LYS A 56 1.46 15.06 -3.63
N ILE A 57 0.40 14.64 -2.93
CA ILE A 57 0.17 14.97 -1.52
C ILE A 57 1.17 14.23 -0.62
N LEU A 58 1.38 12.94 -0.87
CA LEU A 58 2.13 12.07 0.05
C LEU A 58 3.64 11.99 -0.20
N LYS A 59 4.14 12.39 -1.38
CA LYS A 59 5.58 12.30 -1.72
C LYS A 59 6.50 12.98 -0.69
N ASN A 60 6.00 14.01 -0.01
CA ASN A 60 6.74 14.77 0.99
C ASN A 60 6.45 14.34 2.44
N SER A 61 5.55 13.38 2.64
CA SER A 61 5.18 12.88 3.96
C SER A 61 6.32 12.08 4.61
N GLU A 62 6.36 12.09 5.94
CA GLU A 62 7.38 11.38 6.71
C GLU A 62 7.39 9.86 6.41
N ASN A 63 6.21 9.23 6.35
CA ASN A 63 6.12 7.79 6.06
C ASN A 63 6.58 7.44 4.65
N TYR A 64 6.29 8.31 3.66
CA TYR A 64 6.77 8.12 2.30
C TYR A 64 8.30 8.20 2.25
N LYS A 65 8.90 9.23 2.86
CA LYS A 65 10.35 9.43 2.87
C LYS A 65 11.12 8.34 3.61
N LYS A 66 10.51 7.72 4.63
CA LYS A 66 11.12 6.59 5.36
C LYS A 66 11.18 5.30 4.56
N LEU A 67 10.37 5.17 3.51
CA LEU A 67 10.37 4.01 2.61
C LEU A 67 11.16 4.33 1.36
N ASN A 68 11.71 3.30 0.73
CA ASN A 68 12.19 3.45 -0.64
C ASN A 68 11.04 3.90 -1.55
N SER A 69 11.29 4.88 -2.43
CA SER A 69 10.28 5.46 -3.32
C SER A 69 9.49 4.43 -4.13
N ASN A 70 10.13 3.35 -4.58
CA ASN A 70 9.44 2.30 -5.32
C ASN A 70 8.44 1.55 -4.43
N MET A 71 8.84 1.22 -3.19
CA MET A 71 7.96 0.54 -2.22
C MET A 71 6.79 1.44 -1.84
N ALA A 72 7.07 2.72 -1.56
CA ALA A 72 6.05 3.71 -1.24
C ALA A 72 5.03 3.86 -2.38
N GLN A 73 5.47 3.96 -3.63
CA GLN A 73 4.59 4.02 -4.79
C GLN A 73 3.74 2.76 -4.97
N GLN A 74 4.29 1.56 -4.74
CA GLN A 74 3.51 0.32 -4.83
C GLN A 74 2.37 0.28 -3.80
N ILE A 75 2.62 0.77 -2.58
CA ILE A 75 1.58 0.90 -1.55
C ILE A 75 0.46 1.85 -2.01
N LEU A 76 0.82 2.99 -2.62
CA LEU A 76 -0.16 3.94 -3.14
C LEU A 76 -0.98 3.36 -4.31
N LYS A 77 -0.36 2.53 -5.16
CA LYS A 77 -1.05 1.82 -6.26
C LYS A 77 -2.03 0.78 -5.74
N GLU A 78 -1.66 0.00 -4.72
CA GLU A 78 -2.57 -0.99 -4.10
C GLU A 78 -3.83 -0.30 -3.53
N VAL A 79 -3.66 0.89 -2.95
CA VAL A 79 -4.79 1.72 -2.49
C VAL A 79 -5.63 2.20 -3.68
N ASP A 80 -5.02 2.74 -4.73
CA ASP A 80 -5.70 3.18 -5.96
C ASP A 80 -6.51 2.03 -6.60
N GLU A 81 -5.96 0.82 -6.70
CA GLU A 81 -6.65 -0.37 -7.21
C GLU A 81 -7.86 -0.78 -6.35
N SER A 82 -7.69 -0.72 -5.02
CA SER A 82 -8.77 -1.00 -4.07
C SER A 82 -9.93 0.00 -4.24
N PHE A 83 -9.63 1.28 -4.42
CA PHE A 83 -10.65 2.31 -4.64
C PHE A 83 -11.28 2.23 -6.03
N LYS A 84 -10.51 1.96 -7.09
CA LYS A 84 -11.04 1.70 -8.44
C LYS A 84 -12.08 0.58 -8.41
N SER A 85 -11.76 -0.52 -7.72
CA SER A 85 -12.68 -1.64 -7.53
C SER A 85 -13.96 -1.21 -6.80
N PHE A 86 -13.83 -0.43 -5.72
CA PHE A 86 -14.97 0.13 -4.99
C PHE A 86 -15.88 1.01 -5.89
N PHE A 87 -15.30 1.93 -6.67
CA PHE A 87 -16.08 2.80 -7.56
C PHE A 87 -16.71 2.03 -8.72
N ALA A 88 -16.04 1.00 -9.24
CA ALA A 88 -16.59 0.12 -10.26
C ALA A 88 -17.83 -0.62 -9.72
N LEU A 89 -17.76 -1.16 -8.50
CA LEU A 89 -18.91 -1.79 -7.85
C LEU A 89 -20.07 -0.81 -7.64
N LEU A 90 -19.80 0.43 -7.22
CA LEU A 90 -20.84 1.45 -7.09
C LEU A 90 -21.54 1.73 -8.42
N LYS A 91 -20.80 1.75 -9.53
CA LYS A 91 -21.36 1.93 -10.87
C LYS A 91 -22.26 0.76 -11.28
N LEU A 92 -21.87 -0.48 -10.96
CA LEU A 92 -22.67 -1.68 -11.23
C LEU A 92 -23.95 -1.71 -10.38
N ALA A 93 -23.86 -1.37 -9.10
CA ALA A 93 -25.02 -1.30 -8.21
C ALA A 93 -26.05 -0.27 -8.68
N LYS A 94 -25.60 0.90 -9.15
CA LYS A 94 -26.49 1.92 -9.77
C LYS A 94 -27.21 1.41 -11.02
N LYS A 95 -26.65 0.43 -11.72
CA LYS A 95 -27.27 -0.22 -12.89
C LYS A 95 -28.16 -1.41 -12.52
N GLY A 96 -28.29 -1.76 -11.24
CA GLY A 96 -28.98 -2.97 -10.80
C GLY A 96 -28.22 -4.27 -11.10
N GLN A 97 -26.94 -4.19 -11.46
CA GLN A 97 -26.09 -5.35 -11.81
C GLN A 97 -25.28 -5.87 -10.62
N TYR A 98 -25.44 -5.27 -9.43
CA TYR A 98 -24.74 -5.67 -8.22
C TYR A 98 -25.60 -5.38 -7.00
N ASN A 99 -25.99 -6.43 -6.28
CA ASN A 99 -26.97 -6.36 -5.19
C ASN A 99 -26.34 -6.55 -3.80
N SER A 100 -25.04 -6.84 -3.74
CA SER A 100 -24.34 -7.04 -2.47
C SER A 100 -23.94 -5.71 -1.82
N LYS A 101 -23.77 -5.72 -0.49
CA LYS A 101 -23.33 -4.54 0.26
C LYS A 101 -21.90 -4.15 -0.12
N ILE A 102 -21.75 -2.99 -0.75
CA ILE A 102 -20.44 -2.42 -1.11
C ILE A 102 -19.84 -1.73 0.13
N LYS A 103 -18.61 -2.09 0.47
CA LYS A 103 -17.87 -1.48 1.60
C LYS A 103 -16.74 -0.61 1.07
N LEU A 104 -16.60 0.56 1.67
CA LEU A 104 -15.47 1.46 1.41
C LEU A 104 -14.17 0.81 1.91
N PRO A 105 -13.02 0.99 1.22
CA PRO A 105 -11.73 0.53 1.73
C PRO A 105 -11.46 1.05 3.14
N ASN A 106 -11.12 0.13 4.04
CA ASN A 106 -10.95 0.40 5.47
C ASN A 106 -9.49 0.66 5.83
N TYR A 107 -9.31 1.40 6.92
CA TYR A 107 -8.01 1.54 7.55
C TYR A 107 -7.52 0.20 8.09
N LEU A 108 -6.21 0.03 8.10
CA LEU A 108 -5.51 -1.03 8.81
C LEU A 108 -5.37 -0.67 10.29
N ASP A 109 -5.27 -1.68 11.15
CA ASP A 109 -5.18 -1.52 12.60
C ASP A 109 -3.99 -0.64 13.03
N LYS A 110 -4.17 0.08 14.14
CA LYS A 110 -3.17 1.03 14.65
C LYS A 110 -1.83 0.37 14.93
N ASP A 111 -1.82 -0.83 15.48
CA ASP A 111 -0.60 -1.59 15.78
C ASP A 111 -0.32 -2.68 14.74
N GLY A 112 -1.04 -2.63 13.61
CA GLY A 112 -0.91 -3.58 12.51
C GLY A 112 0.30 -3.34 11.62
N PHE A 113 0.41 -4.22 10.62
CA PHE A 113 1.46 -4.24 9.62
C PHE A 113 0.82 -4.46 8.24
N THR A 114 1.50 -4.05 7.18
CA THR A 114 1.14 -4.42 5.81
C THR A 114 2.33 -5.04 5.11
N THR A 115 2.07 -5.81 4.05
CA THR A 115 3.11 -6.40 3.22
C THR A 115 3.98 -5.31 2.59
N LEU A 116 5.29 -5.50 2.65
CA LEU A 116 6.25 -4.69 1.91
C LEU A 116 6.41 -5.26 0.50
N ILE A 117 6.08 -4.46 -0.51
CA ILE A 117 6.21 -4.86 -1.91
C ILE A 117 7.52 -4.28 -2.46
N ILE A 118 8.47 -5.16 -2.79
CA ILE A 118 9.75 -4.80 -3.41
C ILE A 118 9.64 -5.07 -4.91
N GLY A 119 9.43 -4.01 -5.70
CA GLY A 119 9.31 -4.15 -7.16
C GLY A 119 10.63 -4.40 -7.88
N PHE A 120 11.75 -3.95 -7.31
CA PHE A 120 13.09 -4.14 -7.86
C PHE A 120 13.95 -4.89 -6.86
N VAL A 121 13.99 -6.21 -7.01
CA VAL A 121 14.85 -7.08 -6.21
C VAL A 121 16.28 -6.94 -6.72
N ARG A 122 17.20 -6.57 -5.82
CA ARG A 122 18.64 -6.61 -6.08
C ARG A 122 19.24 -7.76 -5.28
N LEU A 123 19.95 -8.63 -5.99
CA LEU A 123 20.75 -9.69 -5.40
C LEU A 123 22.21 -9.26 -5.42
N LYS A 124 22.91 -9.47 -4.31
CA LYS A 124 24.37 -9.36 -4.23
C LYS A 124 24.88 -10.60 -3.53
N ASP A 125 25.78 -11.33 -4.16
CA ASP A 125 26.34 -12.58 -3.63
C ASP A 125 25.23 -13.56 -3.21
N ASP A 126 24.21 -13.71 -4.06
CA ASP A 126 22.98 -14.50 -3.83
C ASP A 126 22.12 -14.08 -2.61
N MET A 127 22.40 -12.92 -2.02
CA MET A 127 21.62 -12.35 -0.91
C MET A 127 20.70 -11.23 -1.39
N LEU A 128 19.44 -11.28 -0.93
CA LEU A 128 18.46 -10.20 -1.10
C LEU A 128 18.88 -8.98 -0.29
N ILE A 129 19.11 -7.85 -0.97
CA ILE A 129 19.29 -6.56 -0.31
C ILE A 129 17.93 -5.88 -0.18
N VAL A 130 17.49 -5.66 1.07
CA VAL A 130 16.29 -4.88 1.36
C VAL A 130 16.58 -3.41 0.99
N PRO A 131 15.80 -2.79 0.07
CA PRO A 131 16.03 -1.40 -0.31
C PRO A 131 15.51 -0.47 0.79
N TYR A 132 16.42 0.06 1.60
CA TYR A 132 16.11 1.12 2.56
C TYR A 132 16.11 2.50 1.86
N SER A 133 15.46 3.51 2.46
CA SER A 133 15.80 4.90 2.13
C SER A 133 17.15 5.22 2.76
N ASN A 134 17.98 5.97 2.04
CA ASN A 134 19.14 6.65 2.62
C ASN A 134 18.68 7.72 3.61
#